data_AF-A0A175WAS6-F1
#
_entry.id   AF-A0A175WAS6-F1
#
_cell.length_a   1.000
_cell.length_b   1.000
_cell.length_c   1.000
_cell.angle_alpha   90.00
_cell.angle_beta   90.00
_cell.angle_gamma   90.00
#
_symmetry.space_group_name_H-M   'P 1'
#
loop_
_entity.id
_entity.type
_entity.pdbx_description
1 polymer ?
#
loop_
_entity_poly.entity_id
_entity_poly.type
_entity_poly.pdbx_seq_one_letter_code
_entity_poly.pdbx_strand_id
1 'polypeptide(L)'
;MKLHLIALLSTIFTPEATGHQVQGILLVNGTESPAWKYVRDVAFIYPSSSWVEGSDYPKIPPQLDINNPNITCGRNAFDSARRTGTADVLAGSEIGFRVSWDGNGQYGRFWHPGPAQVYLSRAPNDELETYRGDGDWFKIAYGGPVGNKEWMLWWKPD
;
A
#
# COMPACT_ATOMS: atom_id res chain seq x y z
N MET A 1 -45.49 17.79 37.83
CA MET A 1 -45.62 17.59 36.37
C MET A 1 -44.57 18.44 35.67
N LYS A 2 -43.53 17.82 35.11
CA LYS A 2 -42.62 18.24 34.01
C LYS A 2 -41.34 17.40 34.12
N LEU A 3 -41.40 16.16 33.63
CA LEU A 3 -40.22 15.31 33.43
C LEU A 3 -39.83 15.34 31.95
N HIS A 4 -38.60 15.85 31.74
CA HIS A 4 -37.54 15.47 30.81
C HIS A 4 -37.85 14.89 29.42
N LEU A 5 -37.34 15.56 28.39
CA LEU A 5 -36.73 14.91 27.22
C LEU A 5 -35.35 15.54 27.00
N ILE A 6 -34.29 14.90 27.53
CA ILE A 6 -32.91 15.16 27.12
C ILE A 6 -32.54 13.99 26.20
N ALA A 7 -32.52 14.23 24.90
CA ALA A 7 -32.01 13.29 23.93
C ALA A 7 -30.47 13.38 23.95
N LEU A 8 -29.79 12.36 24.49
CA LEU A 8 -28.36 12.18 24.31
C LEU A 8 -28.10 11.72 22.86
N LEU A 9 -27.45 12.57 22.06
CA LEU A 9 -26.78 12.12 20.83
C LEU A 9 -25.52 11.36 21.23
N SER A 10 -25.57 10.03 21.16
CA SER A 10 -24.36 9.20 21.18
C SER A 10 -23.76 9.18 19.78
N THR A 11 -22.81 10.08 19.52
CA THR A 11 -21.89 9.98 18.37
C THR A 11 -21.00 8.76 18.57
N ILE A 12 -21.27 7.71 17.80
CA ILE A 12 -20.42 6.52 17.72
C ILE A 12 -19.14 6.95 17.01
N PHE A 13 -18.08 7.24 17.77
CA PHE A 13 -16.72 7.28 17.22
C PHE A 13 -16.28 5.84 16.98
N THR A 14 -16.52 5.32 15.78
CA THR A 14 -15.83 4.12 15.33
C THR A 14 -14.35 4.47 15.17
N PRO A 15 -13.41 3.75 15.80
CA PRO A 15 -11.99 3.98 15.55
C PRO A 15 -11.73 3.73 14.07
N GLU A 16 -11.45 4.80 13.32
CA GLU A 16 -10.99 4.66 11.95
C GLU A 16 -9.62 3.99 11.98
N ALA A 17 -9.46 2.93 11.19
CA ALA A 17 -8.20 2.20 11.13
C ALA A 17 -7.19 3.01 10.29
N THR A 18 -6.59 4.03 10.90
CA THR A 18 -5.69 4.98 10.23
C THR A 18 -4.43 4.33 9.66
N GLY A 19 -4.05 3.14 10.13
CA GLY A 19 -2.85 2.44 9.65
C GLY A 19 -3.01 1.55 8.43
N HIS A 20 -4.15 1.64 7.75
CA HIS A 20 -4.28 1.05 6.44
C HIS A 20 -3.61 1.95 5.39
N GLN A 21 -2.89 1.37 4.44
CA GLN A 21 -2.14 2.13 3.44
C GLN A 21 -1.85 1.32 2.17
N VAL A 22 -1.52 2.02 1.09
CA VAL A 22 -0.94 1.46 -0.15
C VAL A 22 0.27 2.27 -0.62
N GLN A 23 1.21 1.62 -1.30
CA GLN A 23 2.46 2.23 -1.77
C GLN A 23 2.52 2.29 -3.30
N GLY A 24 1.78 3.23 -3.91
CA GLY A 24 1.70 3.39 -5.36
C GLY A 24 2.76 4.29 -5.99
N ILE A 25 3.69 4.88 -5.21
CA ILE A 25 4.71 5.82 -5.71
C ILE A 25 6.09 5.15 -5.68
N LEU A 26 6.75 5.10 -6.84
CA LEU A 26 8.14 4.68 -6.99
C LEU A 26 9.08 5.87 -6.76
N LEU A 27 10.18 5.62 -6.06
CA LEU A 27 11.31 6.55 -5.94
C LEU A 27 12.54 5.96 -6.63
N VAL A 28 13.22 6.76 -7.44
CA VAL A 28 14.52 6.43 -8.02
C VAL A 28 15.49 7.56 -7.70
N ASN A 29 16.54 7.27 -6.91
CA ASN A 29 17.47 8.27 -6.38
C ASN A 29 16.74 9.48 -5.76
N GLY A 30 15.72 9.20 -4.94
CA GLY A 30 14.89 10.22 -4.28
C GLY A 30 13.89 10.95 -5.17
N THR A 31 13.89 10.75 -6.49
CA THR A 31 12.92 11.35 -7.41
C THR A 31 11.63 10.52 -7.45
N GLU A 32 10.50 11.15 -7.16
CA GLU A 32 9.20 10.49 -7.11
C GLU A 32 8.52 10.40 -8.49
N SER A 33 7.92 9.25 -8.80
CA SER A 33 6.99 9.13 -9.91
C SER A 33 5.56 9.55 -9.52
N PRO A 34 4.69 9.94 -10.47
CA PRO A 34 3.25 9.94 -10.22
C PRO A 34 2.78 8.57 -9.69
N ALA A 35 1.77 8.59 -8.82
CA ALA A 35 1.18 7.36 -8.29
C ALA A 35 0.71 6.44 -9.44
N TRP A 36 0.96 5.14 -9.29
CA TRP A 36 0.56 4.08 -10.22
C TRP A 36 1.20 4.14 -11.63
N LYS A 37 2.12 5.07 -11.88
CA LYS A 37 2.84 5.14 -13.17
C LYS A 37 3.71 3.90 -13.41
N TYR A 38 4.52 3.55 -12.42
CA TYR A 38 5.49 2.44 -12.46
C TYR A 38 5.23 1.38 -11.38
N VAL A 39 4.12 1.51 -10.67
CA VAL A 39 3.64 0.54 -9.68
C VAL A 39 2.30 0.02 -10.17
N ARG A 40 2.10 -1.31 -10.13
CA ARG A 40 0.85 -1.92 -10.56
C ARG A 40 -0.30 -1.44 -9.69
N ASP A 41 -1.31 -0.86 -10.33
CA ASP A 41 -2.51 -0.42 -9.62
C ASP A 41 -3.30 -1.62 -9.09
N VAL A 42 -3.72 -1.54 -7.83
CA VAL A 42 -4.43 -2.60 -7.11
C VAL A 42 -5.92 -2.33 -7.08
N ALA A 43 -6.71 -3.39 -7.13
CA ALA A 43 -8.15 -3.31 -7.07
C ALA A 43 -8.67 -2.92 -5.67
N PHE A 44 -9.86 -2.34 -5.66
CA PHE A 44 -10.64 -2.08 -4.46
C PHE A 44 -10.97 -3.40 -3.73
N ILE A 45 -11.07 -3.35 -2.40
CA ILE A 45 -11.51 -4.53 -1.61
C ILE A 45 -12.93 -4.97 -2.00
N TYR A 46 -13.82 -4.01 -2.28
CA TYR A 46 -15.17 -4.23 -2.75
C TYR A 46 -15.48 -3.26 -3.89
N PRO A 47 -16.00 -3.73 -5.04
CA PRO A 47 -16.52 -2.83 -6.06
C PRO A 47 -17.74 -2.11 -5.47
N SER A 48 -17.66 -0.78 -5.35
CA SER A 48 -18.79 0.05 -4.94
C SER A 48 -18.80 1.33 -5.75
N SER A 49 -19.99 1.74 -6.20
CA SER A 49 -20.22 3.05 -6.81
C SER A 49 -20.28 4.19 -5.79
N SER A 50 -20.16 3.89 -4.49
CA SER A 50 -20.19 4.89 -3.41
C SER A 50 -18.82 5.52 -3.11
N TRP A 51 -17.74 4.99 -3.68
CA TRP A 51 -16.40 5.56 -3.46
C TRP A 51 -16.25 6.87 -4.22
N VAL A 52 -15.63 7.86 -3.58
CA VAL A 52 -15.30 9.14 -4.21
C VAL A 52 -14.37 8.87 -5.39
N GLU A 53 -14.70 9.40 -6.56
CA GLU A 53 -13.88 9.27 -7.77
C GLU A 53 -12.44 9.75 -7.50
N GLY A 54 -11.46 8.95 -7.92
CA GLY A 54 -10.04 9.23 -7.67
C GLY A 54 -9.55 8.90 -6.25
N SER A 55 -10.40 8.39 -5.36
CA SER A 55 -9.99 7.93 -4.03
C SER A 55 -9.34 6.54 -4.09
N ASP A 56 -8.13 6.43 -3.55
CA ASP A 56 -7.47 5.15 -3.32
C ASP A 56 -7.81 4.55 -1.95
N TYR A 57 -8.65 5.21 -1.14
CA TYR A 57 -9.12 4.68 0.15
C TYR A 57 -9.64 3.23 0.06
N PRO A 58 -10.48 2.81 -0.90
CA PRO A 58 -10.90 1.41 -0.98
C PRO A 58 -9.78 0.39 -1.29
N LYS A 59 -8.56 0.84 -1.63
CA LYS A 59 -7.40 -0.02 -1.88
C LYS A 59 -6.62 -0.34 -0.60
N ILE A 60 -6.70 0.51 0.43
CA ILE A 60 -5.89 0.43 1.66
C ILE A 60 -6.14 -0.76 2.60
N PRO A 61 -7.32 -1.42 2.61
CA PRO A 61 -7.55 -2.54 3.50
C PRO A 61 -6.58 -3.71 3.28
N PRO A 62 -5.97 -4.24 4.37
CA PRO A 62 -4.92 -5.24 4.29
C PRO A 62 -5.43 -6.56 3.72
N GLN A 63 -4.49 -7.35 3.22
CA GLN A 63 -4.72 -8.74 2.84
C GLN A 63 -4.38 -9.62 4.04
N LEU A 64 -5.35 -10.42 4.49
CA LEU A 64 -5.21 -11.23 5.70
C LEU A 64 -5.02 -12.73 5.40
N ASP A 65 -5.30 -13.16 4.17
CA ASP A 65 -5.11 -14.53 3.72
C ASP A 65 -3.80 -14.66 2.94
N ILE A 66 -2.80 -15.30 3.55
CA ILE A 66 -1.48 -15.53 2.95
C ILE A 66 -1.51 -16.57 1.81
N ASN A 67 -2.56 -17.37 1.71
CA ASN A 67 -2.71 -18.35 0.63
C ASN A 67 -3.39 -17.75 -0.61
N ASN A 68 -3.89 -16.51 -0.50
CA ASN A 68 -4.47 -15.81 -1.63
C ASN A 68 -3.35 -15.36 -2.59
N PRO A 69 -3.42 -15.69 -3.90
CA PRO A 69 -2.41 -15.27 -4.88
C PRO A 69 -2.19 -13.75 -4.95
N ASN A 70 -3.16 -12.94 -4.51
CA ASN A 70 -3.02 -11.49 -4.42
C ASN A 70 -1.93 -11.04 -3.43
N ILE A 71 -1.43 -11.91 -2.55
CA ILE A 71 -0.34 -11.57 -1.62
C ILE A 71 0.97 -11.24 -2.34
N THR A 72 1.17 -11.73 -3.58
CA THR A 72 2.41 -11.55 -4.35
C THR A 72 2.64 -10.09 -4.78
N CYS A 73 1.61 -9.41 -5.31
CA CYS A 73 1.76 -8.05 -5.86
C CYS A 73 0.64 -7.09 -5.47
N GLY A 74 -0.31 -7.51 -4.63
CA GLY A 74 -1.51 -6.73 -4.31
C GLY A 74 -2.77 -7.25 -5.00
N ARG A 75 -3.93 -6.84 -4.48
CA ARG A 75 -5.26 -7.27 -4.92
C ARG A 75 -5.44 -7.03 -6.41
N ASN A 76 -5.56 -8.10 -7.19
CA ASN A 76 -5.72 -8.11 -8.65
C ASN A 76 -4.73 -7.19 -9.39
N ALA A 77 -3.53 -6.98 -8.84
CA ALA A 77 -2.55 -6.04 -9.40
C ALA A 77 -2.16 -6.37 -10.86
N PHE A 78 -2.22 -7.66 -11.22
CA PHE A 78 -1.89 -8.12 -12.56
C PHE A 78 -2.89 -7.65 -13.64
N ASP A 79 -4.12 -7.26 -13.27
CA ASP A 79 -5.09 -6.70 -14.22
C ASP A 79 -4.65 -5.31 -14.72
N SER A 80 -3.77 -4.65 -13.97
CA SER A 80 -3.16 -3.37 -14.34
C SER A 80 -1.87 -3.51 -15.15
N ALA A 81 -1.31 -4.73 -15.28
CA ALA A 81 0.03 -4.95 -15.82
C ALA A 81 0.26 -4.30 -17.20
N ARG A 82 -0.71 -4.38 -18.11
CA ARG A 82 -0.63 -3.80 -19.47
C ARG A 82 -0.68 -2.27 -19.51
N ARG A 83 -1.11 -1.62 -18.43
CA ARG A 83 -1.26 -0.15 -18.33
C ARG A 83 -0.22 0.47 -17.39
N THR A 84 0.51 -0.35 -16.63
CA THR A 84 1.64 0.08 -15.80
C THR A 84 2.87 0.23 -16.67
N GLY A 85 3.54 1.38 -16.59
CA GLY A 85 4.80 1.58 -17.29
C GLY A 85 5.95 0.83 -16.63
N THR A 86 7.04 0.68 -17.37
CA THR A 86 8.31 0.14 -16.85
C THR A 86 9.27 1.30 -16.58
N ALA A 87 9.89 1.31 -15.40
CA ALA A 87 10.93 2.26 -15.06
C ALA A 87 12.32 1.68 -15.38
N ASP A 88 13.12 2.40 -16.15
CA ASP A 88 14.53 2.08 -16.34
C ASP A 88 15.33 2.52 -15.10
N VAL A 89 15.96 1.57 -14.42
CA VAL A 89 16.75 1.81 -13.22
C VAL A 89 18.14 1.22 -13.42
N LEU A 90 19.18 2.05 -13.31
CA LEU A 90 20.56 1.58 -13.36
C LEU A 90 20.85 0.73 -12.12
N ALA A 91 21.42 -0.45 -12.31
CA ALA A 91 21.83 -1.32 -11.22
C ALA A 91 22.75 -0.56 -10.23
N GLY A 92 22.48 -0.72 -8.93
CA GLY A 92 23.17 0.00 -7.86
C GLY A 92 22.57 1.36 -7.49
N SER A 93 21.59 1.87 -8.24
CA SER A 93 20.83 3.05 -7.83
C SER A 93 19.97 2.79 -6.60
N GLU A 94 19.67 3.83 -5.84
CA GLU A 94 18.72 3.73 -4.73
C GLU A 94 17.29 3.72 -5.29
N ILE A 95 16.49 2.76 -4.83
CA ILE A 95 15.06 2.69 -5.10
C ILE A 95 14.27 2.70 -3.80
N GLY A 96 13.06 3.24 -3.84
CA GLY A 96 12.16 3.26 -2.71
C GLY A 96 10.71 3.28 -3.13
N PHE A 97 9.82 3.12 -2.15
CA PHE A 97 8.39 3.28 -2.33
C PHE A 97 7.84 4.21 -1.26
N ARG A 98 6.88 5.06 -1.64
CA ARG A 98 6.17 5.93 -0.70
C ARG A 98 4.71 5.48 -0.59
N VAL A 99 4.16 5.67 0.61
CA VAL A 99 2.72 5.58 0.87
C VAL A 99 2.00 6.60 -0.01
N SER A 100 1.30 6.12 -1.03
CA SER A 100 0.52 6.99 -1.93
C SER A 100 -0.81 7.38 -1.29
N TRP A 101 -1.37 6.50 -0.46
CA TRP A 101 -2.62 6.73 0.26
C TRP A 101 -2.63 5.98 1.60
N ASP A 102 -3.13 6.62 2.66
CA ASP A 102 -3.46 5.98 3.94
C ASP A 102 -4.87 6.37 4.44
N GLY A 103 -5.21 6.03 5.67
CA GLY A 103 -6.52 6.39 6.25
C GLY A 103 -6.83 7.89 6.26
N ASN A 104 -5.83 8.77 6.14
CA ASN A 104 -5.95 10.23 6.16
C ASN A 104 -5.89 10.88 4.76
N GLY A 105 -5.69 10.11 3.69
CA GLY A 105 -5.68 10.61 2.31
C GLY A 105 -4.37 10.35 1.56
N GLN A 106 -4.09 11.18 0.56
CA GLN A 106 -2.89 11.07 -0.27
C GLN A 106 -1.61 11.38 0.52
N TYR A 107 -0.49 10.78 0.12
CA TYR A 107 0.85 11.01 0.72
C TYR A 107 0.91 10.67 2.22
N GLY A 108 0.39 9.49 2.56
CA GLY A 108 0.24 9.01 3.92
C GLY A 108 1.54 8.66 4.67
N ARG A 109 1.36 7.88 5.74
CA ARG A 109 2.41 7.42 6.67
C ARG A 109 2.20 5.95 7.05
N PHE A 110 3.27 5.32 7.48
CA PHE A 110 3.25 4.00 8.10
C PHE A 110 2.80 4.08 9.56
N TRP A 111 1.50 4.00 9.84
CA TRP A 111 0.99 4.13 11.21
C TRP A 111 1.05 2.85 12.03
N HIS A 112 1.09 1.68 11.39
CA HIS A 112 1.18 0.40 12.10
C HIS A 112 2.64 -0.02 12.27
N PRO A 113 3.06 -0.36 13.51
CA PRO A 113 4.37 -0.95 13.73
C PRO A 113 4.43 -2.33 13.06
N GLY A 114 5.54 -2.61 12.38
CA GLY A 114 5.74 -3.91 11.75
C GLY A 114 6.93 -3.94 10.82
N PRO A 115 7.25 -5.14 10.31
CA PRO A 115 8.33 -5.29 9.35
C PRO A 115 7.94 -4.78 7.97
N ALA A 116 8.93 -4.40 7.19
CA ALA A 116 8.82 -4.30 5.73
C ALA A 116 9.90 -5.12 5.05
N GLN A 117 9.58 -5.58 3.85
CA GLN A 117 10.44 -6.45 3.07
C GLN A 117 10.32 -6.04 1.61
N VAL A 118 11.45 -6.00 0.91
CA VAL A 118 11.50 -5.72 -0.53
C VAL A 118 12.16 -6.90 -1.22
N TYR A 119 11.55 -7.34 -2.31
CA TYR A 119 11.99 -8.48 -3.10
C TYR A 119 12.09 -8.10 -4.57
N LEU A 120 12.92 -8.83 -5.31
CA LEU A 120 12.96 -8.81 -6.76
C LEU A 120 12.70 -10.19 -7.31
N SER A 121 12.16 -10.24 -8.53
CA SER A 121 12.00 -11.45 -9.30
C SER A 121 12.20 -11.12 -10.78
N ARG A 122 12.91 -12.00 -11.50
CA ARG A 122 13.19 -11.80 -12.92
C ARG A 122 12.01 -12.31 -13.75
N ALA A 123 11.44 -11.46 -14.58
CA ALA A 123 10.45 -11.86 -15.57
C ALA A 123 11.09 -12.77 -16.63
N PRO A 124 10.45 -13.89 -17.00
CA PRO A 124 10.89 -14.70 -18.14
C PRO A 124 10.95 -13.87 -19.42
N ASN A 125 12.01 -14.05 -20.22
CA ASN A 125 12.26 -13.33 -21.47
C ASN A 125 12.21 -11.80 -21.35
N ASP A 126 12.35 -11.26 -20.13
CA ASP A 126 12.25 -9.85 -19.79
C ASP A 126 10.87 -9.22 -20.18
N GLU A 127 9.81 -10.03 -20.25
CA GLU A 127 8.43 -9.58 -20.54
C GLU A 127 7.67 -9.21 -19.24
N LEU A 128 7.66 -7.92 -18.89
CA LEU A 128 7.07 -7.45 -17.63
C LEU A 128 5.52 -7.37 -17.67
N GLU A 129 4.94 -7.14 -18.85
CA GLU A 129 3.51 -6.90 -19.05
C GLU A 129 2.68 -8.19 -18.92
N THR A 130 3.32 -9.34 -19.16
CA THR A 130 2.70 -10.68 -19.07
C THR A 130 3.11 -11.42 -17.80
N TYR A 131 4.19 -10.99 -17.14
CA TYR A 131 4.72 -11.65 -15.95
C TYR A 131 3.76 -11.63 -14.74
N ARG A 132 3.46 -12.83 -14.22
CA ARG A 132 2.52 -13.08 -13.13
C ARG A 132 3.18 -13.18 -11.74
N GLY A 133 4.45 -12.84 -11.61
CA GLY A 133 5.13 -12.89 -10.30
C GLY A 133 5.33 -14.32 -9.79
N ASP A 134 5.29 -15.30 -10.69
CA ASP A 134 5.32 -16.75 -10.46
C ASP A 134 6.72 -17.37 -10.63
N GLY A 135 7.74 -16.54 -10.83
CA GLY A 135 9.15 -16.94 -10.82
C GLY A 135 9.77 -16.92 -9.42
N ASP A 136 11.08 -17.17 -9.36
CA ASP A 136 11.83 -17.12 -8.11
C ASP A 136 11.96 -15.69 -7.59
N TRP A 137 11.79 -15.54 -6.27
CA TRP A 137 11.94 -14.26 -5.57
C TRP A 137 13.15 -14.30 -4.65
N PHE A 138 13.90 -13.20 -4.63
CA PHE A 138 14.98 -13.01 -3.66
C PHE A 138 14.81 -11.67 -2.93
N LYS A 139 15.12 -11.67 -1.63
CA LYS A 139 14.99 -10.48 -0.78
C LYS A 139 16.18 -9.54 -1.00
N ILE A 140 15.91 -8.25 -1.16
CA ILE A 140 16.94 -7.22 -1.34
C ILE A 140 17.03 -6.22 -0.18
N ALA A 141 15.95 -6.06 0.61
CA ALA A 141 15.95 -5.20 1.78
C ALA A 141 14.97 -5.66 2.85
N TYR A 142 15.24 -5.27 4.09
CA TYR A 142 14.41 -5.55 5.26
C TYR A 142 14.42 -4.36 6.21
N GLY A 143 13.23 -3.92 6.60
CA GLY A 143 13.00 -3.00 7.71
C GLY A 143 12.44 -3.74 8.90
N GLY A 144 13.20 -3.80 9.99
CA GLY A 144 12.87 -4.60 11.16
C GLY A 144 12.62 -3.79 12.44
N PRO A 145 12.58 -4.47 13.59
CA PRO A 145 12.64 -3.80 14.88
C PRO A 145 14.02 -3.16 15.06
N VAL A 146 14.07 -1.91 15.51
CA VAL A 146 15.32 -1.25 15.93
C VAL A 146 15.61 -1.48 17.41
N GLY A 147 14.61 -1.95 18.16
CA GLY A 147 14.73 -2.37 19.55
C GLY A 147 13.44 -3.03 20.03
N ASN A 148 13.35 -3.33 21.33
CA ASN A 148 12.21 -4.08 21.89
C ASN A 148 10.87 -3.33 21.84
N LYS A 149 10.87 -2.02 21.54
CA LYS A 149 9.68 -1.15 21.58
C LYS A 149 9.52 -0.30 20.32
N GLU A 150 10.31 -0.55 19.27
CA GLU A 150 10.38 0.35 18.13
C GLU A 150 10.66 -0.39 16.83
N TRP A 151 9.96 0.04 15.78
CA TRP A 151 10.08 -0.46 14.41
C TRP A 151 10.63 0.63 13.51
N MET A 152 11.52 0.24 12.58
CA MET A 152 12.21 1.17 11.68
C MET A 152 11.26 2.07 10.88
N LEU A 153 10.12 1.54 10.45
CA LEU A 153 9.18 2.27 9.58
C LEU A 153 8.04 2.94 10.33
N TRP A 154 7.91 2.75 11.64
CA TRP A 154 6.76 3.30 12.35
C TRP A 154 6.84 4.81 12.43
N TRP A 155 5.89 5.49 11.78
CA TRP A 155 5.79 6.94 11.86
C TRP A 155 5.39 7.37 13.27
N LYS A 156 6.12 8.35 13.79
CA LYS A 156 5.83 9.04 15.04
C LYS A 156 5.60 10.51 14.71
N PRO A 157 4.55 11.15 15.23
CA PRO A 157 4.51 12.61 15.28
C PRO A 157 5.76 13.10 16.02
N ASP A 158 6.36 14.17 15.50
CA ASP A 158 7.38 14.94 16.23
C ASP A 158 6.82 15.51 17.54
#